data_AF-A0A0T7H0S5-F1
#
_entry.id   AF-A0A0T7H0S5-F1
#
_cell.length_a   1.000
_cell.length_b   1.000
_cell.length_c   1.000
_cell.angle_alpha   90.00
_cell.angle_beta   90.00
_cell.angle_gamma   90.00
#
_symmetry.space_group_name_H-M   'P 1'
#
loop_
_entity.id
_entity.type
_entity.pdbx_description
1 polymer ?
#
loop_
_entity_poly.entity_id
_entity_poly.type
_entity_poly.pdbx_seq_one_letter_code
_entity_poly.pdbx_strand_id
1 'polypeptide(L)'
;MDEFETFDPALFGLWTEAPVYGDAVVMDDSALVDAVRGVLLEIKSAESAFSPGEELRRLLNEMTVEMRDQFSTFRRMRTAAEAALTEGDDAAQKLARADVKAATDAMSLIVRTLEKVDSLQRQLARDRDEAAERDADEGGYEEAKARFLKMIEDRANENAYRLFEAWKRDGPPPLVLERFGHASSEPTDLAAGSGKDGGQSLKGGVGVEPRPTDDHGCA
;
A
#
# COMPACT_ATOMS: atom_id res chain seq x y z
N MET A 1 12.14 -12.45 -20.47
CA MET A 1 11.86 -13.41 -19.37
C MET A 1 13.00 -13.22 -18.40
N ASP A 2 12.74 -12.47 -17.34
CA ASP A 2 13.70 -12.22 -16.27
C ASP A 2 13.48 -13.29 -15.20
N GLU A 3 14.44 -14.23 -15.09
CA GLU A 3 14.40 -15.38 -14.17
C GLU A 3 14.61 -15.00 -12.69
N PHE A 4 14.74 -13.70 -12.37
CA PHE A 4 15.08 -13.21 -11.03
C PHE A 4 13.90 -12.62 -10.24
N GLU A 5 12.70 -12.54 -10.81
CA GLU A 5 11.52 -11.97 -10.12
C GLU A 5 10.88 -12.92 -9.08
N THR A 6 11.38 -14.14 -8.90
CA THR A 6 10.86 -15.14 -7.94
C THR A 6 11.94 -15.64 -6.96
N PHE A 7 12.95 -14.81 -6.66
CA PHE A 7 13.91 -15.14 -5.62
C PHE A 7 13.46 -14.52 -4.30
N ASP A 8 12.90 -15.33 -3.40
CA ASP A 8 12.62 -14.96 -2.00
C ASP A 8 13.81 -15.37 -1.10
N PRO A 9 14.66 -14.43 -0.66
CA PRO A 9 15.81 -14.75 0.18
C PRO A 9 15.40 -15.24 1.58
N ALA A 10 14.19 -14.94 2.04
CA ALA A 10 13.71 -15.39 3.35
C ALA A 10 13.45 -16.90 3.40
N LEU A 11 13.32 -17.55 2.23
CA LEU A 11 13.19 -19.00 2.12
C LEU A 11 14.50 -19.74 2.43
N PHE A 12 15.64 -19.06 2.28
CA PHE A 12 16.97 -19.58 2.59
C PHE A 12 17.42 -18.99 3.93
N GLY A 13 17.10 -19.70 5.03
CA GLY A 13 17.59 -19.30 6.35
C GLY A 13 19.11 -19.09 6.33
N LEU A 14 19.59 -18.05 7.02
CA LEU A 14 21.02 -17.75 7.13
C LEU A 14 21.76 -18.98 7.69
N TRP A 15 22.51 -19.68 6.84
CA TRP A 15 23.36 -20.78 7.29
C TRP A 15 24.53 -20.17 8.07
N THR A 16 24.48 -20.26 9.40
CA THR A 16 25.55 -19.81 10.29
C THR A 16 26.81 -20.66 10.23
N GLU A 17 26.75 -21.83 9.58
CA GLU A 17 27.87 -22.76 9.44
C GLU A 17 28.31 -22.88 7.98
N ALA A 18 29.62 -22.78 7.76
CA ALA A 18 30.20 -22.92 6.42
C ALA A 18 29.99 -24.35 5.89
N PRO A 19 29.51 -24.54 4.64
CA PRO A 19 29.30 -25.86 4.07
C PRO A 19 30.62 -26.63 3.94
N VAL A 20 30.68 -27.83 4.50
CA VAL A 20 31.89 -28.68 4.57
C VAL A 20 32.08 -29.54 3.31
N TYR A 21 31.15 -29.50 2.36
CA TYR A 21 31.21 -30.30 1.14
C TYR A 21 31.23 -29.39 -0.10
N GLY A 22 32.40 -29.32 -0.74
CA GLY A 22 32.63 -28.58 -1.98
C GLY A 22 34.04 -28.03 -1.98
N ASP A 23 34.80 -28.28 -3.05
CA ASP A 23 36.10 -27.64 -3.25
C ASP A 23 35.86 -26.12 -3.18
N ALA A 24 36.58 -25.44 -2.29
CA ALA A 24 36.31 -24.04 -1.95
C ALA A 24 36.57 -23.16 -3.18
N VAL A 25 35.53 -22.93 -3.97
CA VAL A 25 35.52 -21.83 -4.92
C VAL A 25 35.50 -20.56 -4.06
N VAL A 26 36.69 -20.00 -3.85
CA VAL A 26 36.84 -18.66 -3.27
C VAL A 26 36.27 -17.70 -4.30
N MET A 27 34.95 -17.47 -4.22
CA MET A 27 34.34 -16.37 -4.91
C MET A 27 34.87 -15.10 -4.24
N ASP A 28 35.41 -14.19 -5.05
CA ASP A 28 35.82 -12.88 -4.59
C ASP A 28 34.56 -12.08 -4.22
N ASP A 29 34.13 -12.24 -2.96
CA ASP A 29 32.94 -11.59 -2.40
C ASP A 29 33.11 -10.07 -2.26
N SER A 30 34.26 -9.49 -2.63
CA SER A 30 34.51 -8.04 -2.52
C SER A 30 33.47 -7.21 -3.27
N ALA A 31 32.97 -7.69 -4.41
CA ALA A 31 31.91 -7.05 -5.18
C ALA A 31 30.53 -7.14 -4.49
N LEU A 32 30.30 -8.18 -3.68
CA LEU A 32 29.05 -8.38 -2.96
C LEU A 32 29.03 -7.65 -1.62
N VAL A 33 30.20 -7.38 -1.02
CA VAL A 33 30.33 -6.67 0.27
C VAL A 33 29.69 -5.29 0.22
N ASP A 34 29.86 -4.54 -0.86
CA ASP A 34 29.25 -3.21 -0.99
C ASP A 34 27.74 -3.28 -1.22
N ALA A 35 27.25 -4.30 -1.95
CA ALA A 35 25.82 -4.54 -2.12
C ALA A 35 25.16 -4.95 -0.79
N VAL A 36 25.77 -5.88 -0.04
CA VAL A 36 25.30 -6.32 1.28
C VAL A 36 25.37 -5.18 2.29
N ARG A 37 26.43 -4.36 2.26
CA ARG A 37 26.54 -3.15 3.09
C ARG A 37 25.47 -2.12 2.73
N GLY A 38 25.18 -1.93 1.44
CA GLY A 38 24.09 -1.08 0.96
C GLY A 38 22.74 -1.54 1.49
N VAL A 39 22.42 -2.82 1.32
CA VAL A 39 21.18 -3.43 1.85
C VAL A 39 21.10 -3.30 3.37
N LEU A 40 22.19 -3.55 4.11
CA LEU A 40 22.21 -3.39 5.57
C LEU A 40 22.04 -1.93 6.02
N LEU A 41 22.57 -0.97 5.25
CA LEU A 41 22.41 0.46 5.54
C LEU A 41 20.99 0.94 5.18
N GLU A 42 20.41 0.47 4.09
CA GLU A 42 19.01 0.72 3.74
C GLU A 42 18.05 0.14 4.80
N ILE A 43 18.31 -1.08 5.28
CA ILE A 43 17.56 -1.69 6.39
C ILE A 43 17.71 -0.85 7.66
N LYS A 44 18.92 -0.38 8.01
CA LYS A 44 19.13 0.50 9.18
C LYS A 44 18.48 1.88 9.04
N SER A 45 18.43 2.41 7.82
CA SER A 45 17.79 3.69 7.52
C SER A 45 16.26 3.54 7.57
N ALA A 46 15.72 2.39 7.13
CA ALA A 46 14.32 2.02 7.30
C ALA A 46 13.98 1.74 8.77
N GLU A 47 14.90 1.14 9.53
CA GLU A 47 14.78 0.91 10.97
C GLU A 47 14.83 2.23 11.77
N SER A 48 15.44 3.28 11.22
CA SER A 48 15.36 4.64 11.81
C SER A 48 14.07 5.38 11.44
N ALA A 49 13.24 4.80 10.58
CA ALA A 49 11.99 5.37 10.08
C ALA A 49 10.79 4.46 10.42
N PHE A 50 10.75 3.93 11.65
CA PHE A 50 9.51 3.30 12.14
C PHE A 50 8.37 4.28 11.97
N SER A 51 7.29 3.84 11.32
CA SER A 51 6.08 4.62 11.30
C SER A 51 5.59 4.83 12.75
N PRO A 52 4.93 5.96 13.08
CA PRO A 52 4.38 6.18 14.42
C PRO A 52 3.49 5.02 14.92
N GLY A 53 2.82 4.31 13.99
CA GLY A 53 2.03 3.11 14.31
C GLY A 53 2.86 1.90 14.71
N GLU A 54 4.05 1.71 14.12
CA GLU A 54 4.97 0.62 14.47
C GLU A 54 5.65 0.86 15.81
N GLU A 55 6.01 2.11 16.11
CA GLU A 55 6.52 2.51 17.42
C GLU A 55 5.48 2.26 18.52
N LEU A 56 4.23 2.66 18.30
CA LEU A 56 3.12 2.38 19.21
C LEU A 56 2.91 0.87 19.41
N ARG A 57 3.03 0.07 18.35
CA ARG A 57 2.89 -1.40 18.45
C ARG A 57 4.01 -2.03 19.29
N ARG A 58 5.26 -1.57 19.10
CA ARG A 58 6.40 -2.01 19.92
C ARG A 58 6.16 -1.67 21.39
N LEU A 59 5.77 -0.42 21.68
CA LEU A 59 5.44 0.01 23.04
C LEU A 59 4.34 -0.84 23.67
N LEU A 60 3.24 -1.10 22.95
CA LEU A 60 2.15 -1.94 23.45
C LEU A 60 2.63 -3.37 23.76
N ASN A 61 3.50 -3.94 22.94
CA ASN A 61 4.09 -5.26 23.17
C ASN A 61 5.00 -5.29 24.41
N GLU A 62 5.88 -4.29 24.56
CA GLU A 62 6.74 -4.15 25.74
C GLU A 62 5.90 -4.05 27.01
N MET A 63 4.84 -3.23 26.96
CA MET A 63 3.90 -3.07 28.07
C MET A 63 3.18 -4.39 28.39
N THR A 64 2.81 -5.20 27.39
CA THR A 64 2.23 -6.54 27.62
C THR A 64 3.22 -7.49 28.30
N VAL A 65 4.49 -7.48 27.89
CA VAL A 65 5.54 -8.30 28.51
C VAL A 65 5.72 -7.89 29.98
N GLU A 66 5.81 -6.59 30.25
CA GLU A 66 5.96 -6.07 31.60
C GLU A 66 4.74 -6.38 32.48
N MET A 67 3.52 -6.17 31.98
CA MET A 67 2.29 -6.52 32.69
C MET A 67 2.19 -8.02 33.01
N ARG A 68 2.70 -8.89 32.14
CA ARG A 68 2.76 -10.33 32.39
C ARG A 68 3.75 -10.65 33.52
N ASP A 69 4.88 -9.97 33.59
CA ASP A 69 5.83 -10.15 34.71
C ASP A 69 5.22 -9.65 36.03
N GLN A 70 4.58 -8.49 36.02
CA GLN A 70 3.84 -7.96 37.17
C GLN A 70 2.74 -8.92 37.63
N PHE A 71 1.98 -9.50 36.70
CA PHE A 71 0.96 -10.52 37.01
C PHE A 71 1.57 -11.74 37.69
N SER A 72 2.75 -12.19 37.25
CA SER A 72 3.49 -13.28 37.89
C SER A 72 3.89 -12.93 39.32
N THR A 73 4.31 -11.68 39.56
CA THR A 73 4.67 -11.16 40.88
C THR A 73 3.46 -11.11 41.81
N PHE A 74 2.34 -10.54 41.38
CA PHE A 74 1.12 -10.50 42.20
C PHE A 74 0.57 -11.90 42.48
N ARG A 75 0.69 -12.84 41.53
CA ARG A 75 0.33 -14.24 41.76
C ARG A 75 1.18 -14.86 42.87
N ARG A 76 2.50 -14.63 42.86
CA ARG A 76 3.41 -15.08 43.93
C ARG A 76 3.06 -14.44 45.27
N MET A 77 2.80 -13.13 45.29
CA MET A 77 2.39 -12.41 46.51
C MET A 77 1.09 -12.98 47.08
N ARG A 78 0.10 -13.27 46.23
CA ARG A 78 -1.16 -13.86 46.67
C ARG A 78 -0.95 -15.23 47.30
N THR A 79 -0.14 -16.11 46.68
CA THR A 79 0.17 -17.43 47.25
C THR A 79 0.94 -17.34 48.56
N ALA A 80 1.89 -16.41 48.68
CA ALA A 80 2.62 -16.19 49.93
C ALA A 80 1.70 -15.67 51.05
N ALA A 81 0.80 -14.73 50.73
CA ALA A 81 -0.18 -14.21 51.68
C ALA A 81 -1.21 -15.29 52.07
N GLU A 82 -1.66 -16.13 51.14
CA GLU A 82 -2.52 -17.29 51.41
C GLU A 82 -1.86 -18.27 52.40
N ALA A 83 -0.55 -18.51 52.28
CA ALA A 83 0.19 -19.34 53.25
C ALA A 83 0.26 -18.68 54.64
N ALA A 84 0.49 -17.36 54.70
CA ALA A 84 0.51 -16.60 55.95
C ALA A 84 -0.86 -16.56 56.67
N LEU A 85 -1.96 -16.88 55.99
CA LEU A 85 -3.28 -17.04 56.65
C LEU A 85 -3.35 -18.27 57.54
N THR A 86 -2.55 -19.30 57.24
CA THR A 86 -2.52 -20.54 58.02
C THR A 86 -1.51 -20.51 59.17
N GLU A 87 -0.55 -19.59 59.12
CA GLU A 87 0.56 -19.48 60.07
C GLU A 87 0.69 -18.03 60.55
N GLY A 88 0.23 -17.73 61.76
CA GLY A 88 0.39 -16.38 62.33
C GLY A 88 -0.61 -16.02 63.42
N ASP A 89 -0.33 -14.92 64.11
CA ASP A 89 -1.27 -14.29 65.04
C ASP A 89 -2.43 -13.58 64.31
N ASP A 90 -3.44 -13.13 65.05
CA ASP A 90 -4.63 -12.47 64.47
C ASP A 90 -4.28 -11.19 63.68
N ALA A 91 -3.19 -10.50 64.05
CA ALA A 91 -2.72 -9.32 63.33
C ALA A 91 -2.10 -9.70 61.97
N ALA A 92 -1.24 -10.72 61.95
CA ALA A 92 -0.64 -11.26 60.74
C ALA A 92 -1.69 -11.82 59.78
N GLN A 93 -2.70 -12.53 60.30
CA GLN A 93 -3.80 -13.04 59.48
C GLN A 93 -4.63 -11.91 58.86
N LYS A 94 -4.88 -10.81 59.60
CA LYS A 94 -5.59 -9.63 59.04
C LYS A 94 -4.78 -8.96 57.93
N LEU A 95 -3.47 -8.81 58.12
CA LEU A 95 -2.59 -8.27 57.09
C LEU A 95 -2.58 -9.17 55.84
N ALA A 96 -2.44 -10.48 56.02
CA ALA A 96 -2.48 -11.44 54.92
C ALA A 96 -3.80 -11.40 54.13
N ARG A 97 -4.96 -11.21 54.80
CA ARG A 97 -6.25 -11.04 54.09
C ARG A 97 -6.27 -9.77 53.25
N ALA A 98 -5.70 -8.68 53.75
CA ALA A 98 -5.59 -7.44 53.00
C ALA A 98 -4.68 -7.60 51.77
N ASP A 99 -3.56 -8.31 51.91
CA ASP A 99 -2.62 -8.57 50.83
C ASP A 99 -3.23 -9.48 49.74
N VAL A 100 -3.95 -10.54 50.12
CA VAL A 100 -4.68 -11.40 49.17
C VAL A 100 -5.68 -10.58 48.36
N LYS A 101 -6.42 -9.68 49.04
CA LYS A 101 -7.38 -8.80 48.37
C LYS A 101 -6.68 -7.84 47.42
N ALA A 102 -5.65 -7.13 47.88
CA ALA A 102 -4.90 -6.17 47.09
C ALA A 102 -4.27 -6.83 45.85
N ALA A 103 -3.67 -8.02 46.01
CA ALA A 103 -3.12 -8.79 44.90
C ALA A 103 -4.20 -9.21 43.90
N THR A 104 -5.37 -9.63 44.37
CA THR A 104 -6.48 -10.04 43.50
C THR A 104 -7.07 -8.85 42.72
N ASP A 105 -7.20 -7.69 43.36
CA ASP A 105 -7.68 -6.46 42.71
C ASP A 105 -6.67 -5.98 41.66
N ALA A 106 -5.36 -6.03 41.97
CA ALA A 106 -4.28 -5.70 41.03
C ALA A 106 -4.25 -6.66 39.82
N MET A 107 -4.36 -7.97 40.05
CA MET A 107 -4.46 -8.97 38.98
C MET A 107 -5.66 -8.69 38.06
N SER A 108 -6.81 -8.34 38.63
CA SER A 108 -8.03 -8.01 37.88
C SER A 108 -7.88 -6.72 37.06
N LEU A 109 -7.13 -5.74 37.57
CA LEU A 109 -6.79 -4.53 36.82
C LEU A 109 -5.86 -4.86 35.64
N ILE A 110 -4.81 -5.66 35.86
CA ILE A 110 -3.87 -6.07 34.81
C ILE A 110 -4.59 -6.78 33.66
N VAL A 111 -5.47 -7.74 33.96
CA VAL A 111 -6.23 -8.47 32.93
C VAL A 111 -7.08 -7.51 32.08
N ARG A 112 -7.81 -6.58 32.70
CA ARG A 112 -8.59 -5.56 31.97
C ARG A 112 -7.71 -4.67 31.09
N THR A 113 -6.54 -4.30 31.58
CA THR A 113 -5.57 -3.52 30.79
C THR A 113 -5.07 -4.32 29.59
N LEU A 114 -4.75 -5.60 29.77
CA LEU A 114 -4.31 -6.48 28.69
C LEU A 114 -5.39 -6.69 27.63
N GLU A 115 -6.65 -6.87 28.03
CA GLU A 115 -7.79 -6.92 27.11
C GLU A 115 -7.91 -5.64 26.28
N LYS A 116 -7.67 -4.47 26.89
CA LYS A 116 -7.70 -3.20 26.18
C LYS A 116 -6.52 -3.05 25.21
N VAL A 117 -5.33 -3.48 25.60
CA VAL A 117 -4.14 -3.50 24.73
C VAL A 117 -4.36 -4.43 23.54
N ASP A 118 -4.89 -5.64 23.74
CA ASP A 118 -5.24 -6.56 22.64
C ASP A 118 -6.24 -5.93 21.67
N SER A 119 -7.29 -5.29 22.20
CA SER A 119 -8.26 -4.55 21.38
C SER A 119 -7.62 -3.44 20.55
N LEU A 120 -6.66 -2.69 21.12
CA LEU A 120 -5.94 -1.63 20.40
C LEU A 120 -5.02 -2.21 19.33
N GLN A 121 -4.32 -3.31 19.61
CA GLN A 121 -3.46 -3.97 18.64
C GLN A 121 -4.25 -4.52 17.45
N ARG A 122 -5.44 -5.08 17.69
CA ARG A 122 -6.37 -5.51 16.63
C ARG A 122 -6.90 -4.33 15.80
N GLN A 123 -7.07 -3.17 16.43
CA GLN A 123 -7.48 -1.96 15.71
C GLN A 123 -6.33 -1.47 14.83
N LEU A 124 -5.12 -1.33 15.37
CA LEU A 124 -3.94 -0.92 14.60
C LEU A 124 -3.64 -1.85 13.41
N ALA A 125 -3.85 -3.16 13.57
CA ALA A 125 -3.72 -4.11 12.47
C ALA A 125 -4.72 -3.80 11.34
N ARG A 126 -6.00 -3.56 11.68
CA ARG A 126 -7.03 -3.17 10.70
C ARG A 126 -6.72 -1.82 10.06
N ASP A 127 -6.31 -0.83 10.84
CA ASP A 127 -5.98 0.50 10.34
C ASP A 127 -4.82 0.44 9.32
N ARG A 128 -3.86 -0.47 9.52
CA ARG A 128 -2.77 -0.73 8.57
C ARG A 128 -3.27 -1.39 7.29
N ASP A 129 -4.12 -2.40 7.41
CA ASP A 129 -4.69 -3.07 6.25
C ASP A 129 -5.53 -2.08 5.42
N GLU A 130 -6.37 -1.26 6.07
CA GLU A 130 -7.15 -0.22 5.40
C GLU A 130 -6.29 0.88 4.76
N ALA A 131 -5.16 1.23 5.38
CA ALA A 131 -4.22 2.17 4.78
C ALA A 131 -3.54 1.58 3.54
N ALA A 132 -3.13 0.31 3.59
CA ALA A 132 -2.54 -0.38 2.45
C ALA A 132 -3.53 -0.52 1.28
N GLU A 133 -4.80 -0.81 1.57
CA GLU A 133 -5.86 -0.83 0.54
C GLU A 133 -6.08 0.56 -0.07
N ARG A 134 -6.15 1.61 0.75
CA ARG A 134 -6.26 3.00 0.26
C ARG A 134 -5.09 3.42 -0.61
N ASP A 135 -3.86 3.11 -0.20
CA ASP A 135 -2.66 3.41 -0.97
C ASP A 135 -2.61 2.63 -2.29
N ALA A 136 -3.09 1.38 -2.29
CA ALA A 136 -3.20 0.56 -3.51
C ALA A 136 -4.25 1.14 -4.48
N ASP A 137 -5.39 1.57 -3.97
CA ASP A 137 -6.47 2.19 -4.73
C ASP A 137 -6.07 3.56 -5.31
N GLU A 138 -5.38 4.40 -4.53
CA GLU A 138 -5.02 5.78 -4.89
C GLU A 138 -3.75 5.87 -5.74
N GLY A 139 -2.75 5.01 -5.49
CA GLY A 139 -1.42 5.12 -6.11
C GLY A 139 -1.19 4.22 -7.33
N GLY A 140 -1.84 3.06 -7.42
CA GLY A 140 -1.47 2.05 -8.41
C GLY A 140 -2.25 2.11 -9.72
N TYR A 141 -3.57 2.21 -9.61
CA TYR A 141 -4.45 1.90 -10.73
C TYR A 141 -4.54 3.02 -11.77
N GLU A 142 -4.85 4.25 -11.35
CA GLU A 142 -5.00 5.38 -12.28
C GLU A 142 -3.66 5.81 -12.89
N GLU A 143 -2.55 5.72 -12.14
CA GLU A 143 -1.22 6.00 -12.66
C GLU A 143 -0.78 4.95 -13.70
N ALA A 144 -1.00 3.65 -13.42
CA ALA A 144 -0.72 2.58 -14.38
C ALA A 144 -1.57 2.75 -15.65
N LYS A 145 -2.86 3.06 -15.50
CA LYS A 145 -3.78 3.33 -16.62
C LYS A 145 -3.33 4.51 -17.47
N ALA A 146 -2.94 5.63 -16.85
CA ALA A 146 -2.42 6.80 -17.57
C ALA A 146 -1.15 6.45 -18.37
N ARG A 147 -0.22 5.68 -17.76
CA ARG A 147 0.98 5.20 -18.44
C ARG A 147 0.65 4.31 -19.64
N PHE A 148 -0.31 3.40 -19.49
CA PHE A 148 -0.74 2.53 -20.60
C PHE A 148 -1.38 3.33 -21.73
N LEU A 149 -2.25 4.29 -21.44
CA LEU A 149 -2.87 5.15 -22.44
C LEU A 149 -1.81 5.94 -23.21
N LYS A 150 -0.83 6.53 -22.51
CA LYS A 150 0.28 7.24 -23.14
C LYS A 150 1.09 6.33 -24.08
N MET A 151 1.40 5.11 -23.66
CA MET A 151 2.12 4.15 -24.51
C MET A 151 1.31 3.76 -25.76
N ILE A 152 -0.01 3.62 -25.63
CA ILE A 152 -0.90 3.37 -26.77
C ILE A 152 -0.90 4.56 -27.72
N GLU A 153 -1.01 5.79 -27.20
CA GLU A 153 -0.97 7.02 -27.99
C GLU A 153 0.35 7.15 -28.73
N ASP A 154 1.50 7.00 -28.05
CA ASP A 154 2.82 7.07 -28.65
C ASP A 154 2.94 6.05 -29.79
N ARG A 155 2.52 4.80 -29.55
CA ARG A 155 2.57 3.73 -30.54
C ARG A 155 1.63 3.97 -31.73
N ALA A 156 0.43 4.49 -31.47
CA ALA A 156 -0.53 4.85 -32.51
C ALA A 156 0.03 5.99 -33.38
N ASN A 157 0.68 6.97 -32.75
CA ASN A 157 1.26 8.11 -33.44
C ASN A 157 2.45 7.67 -34.32
N GLU A 158 3.36 6.83 -33.80
CA GLU A 158 4.42 6.21 -34.59
C GLU A 158 3.88 5.49 -35.83
N ASN A 159 2.83 4.68 -35.66
CA ASN A 159 2.25 3.93 -36.77
C ASN A 159 1.55 4.88 -37.77
N ALA A 160 0.87 5.92 -37.28
CA ALA A 160 0.25 6.94 -38.14
C ALA A 160 1.30 7.68 -38.96
N TYR A 161 2.42 8.11 -38.36
CA TYR A 161 3.54 8.72 -39.09
C TYR A 161 4.11 7.77 -40.14
N ARG A 162 4.33 6.50 -39.78
CA ARG A 162 4.83 5.49 -40.73
C ARG A 162 3.88 5.30 -41.92
N LEU A 163 2.58 5.21 -41.66
CA LEU A 163 1.56 5.07 -42.70
C LEU A 163 1.45 6.33 -43.57
N PHE A 164 1.60 7.51 -42.98
CA PHE A 164 1.58 8.78 -43.70
C PHE A 164 2.80 8.94 -44.62
N GLU A 165 3.99 8.57 -44.15
CA GLU A 165 5.19 8.59 -44.99
C GLU A 165 5.12 7.54 -46.12
N ALA A 166 4.56 6.36 -45.84
CA ALA A 166 4.26 5.38 -46.90
C ALA A 166 3.26 5.93 -47.92
N TRP A 167 2.20 6.62 -47.47
CA TRP A 167 1.22 7.27 -48.32
C TRP A 167 1.83 8.36 -49.21
N LYS A 168 2.75 9.18 -48.67
CA LYS A 168 3.47 10.18 -49.46
C LYS A 168 4.31 9.56 -50.57
N ARG A 169 4.96 8.43 -50.28
CA ARG A 169 5.87 7.77 -51.22
C ARG A 169 5.12 7.00 -52.30
N ASP A 170 4.10 6.23 -51.89
CA ASP A 170 3.47 5.21 -52.73
C ASP A 170 2.06 5.62 -53.21
N GLY A 171 1.56 6.78 -52.75
CA GLY A 171 0.19 7.24 -53.00
C GLY A 171 -0.83 6.56 -52.07
N PRO A 172 -2.14 6.80 -52.29
CA PRO A 172 -3.18 6.21 -51.46
C PRO A 172 -3.14 4.68 -51.50
N PRO A 173 -3.26 3.99 -50.35
CA PRO A 173 -3.42 2.55 -50.32
C PRO A 173 -4.58 2.10 -51.24
N PRO A 174 -4.50 0.91 -51.85
CA PRO A 174 -5.52 0.38 -52.76
C PRO A 174 -6.94 0.44 -52.18
N LEU A 175 -7.09 0.17 -50.88
CA LEU A 175 -8.38 0.22 -50.19
C LEU A 175 -8.99 1.64 -50.10
N VAL A 176 -8.16 2.69 -50.12
CA VAL A 176 -8.61 4.09 -50.14
C VAL A 176 -9.03 4.49 -51.55
N LEU A 177 -8.31 4.01 -52.57
CA LEU A 177 -8.69 4.16 -53.97
C LEU A 177 -10.00 3.44 -54.30
N GLU A 178 -10.22 2.23 -53.78
CA GLU A 178 -11.49 1.50 -53.96
C GLU A 178 -12.67 2.19 -53.27
N ARG A 179 -12.44 2.83 -52.11
CA ARG A 179 -13.50 3.49 -51.34
C ARG A 179 -13.84 4.91 -51.82
N PHE A 180 -12.88 5.64 -52.37
CA PHE A 180 -13.05 7.04 -52.76
C PHE A 180 -12.80 7.34 -54.25
N GLY A 181 -12.31 6.37 -55.02
CA GLY A 181 -12.02 6.52 -56.46
C GLY A 181 -13.25 6.50 -57.37
N HIS A 182 -14.46 6.30 -56.83
CA HIS A 182 -15.71 6.34 -57.61
C HIS A 182 -16.37 7.74 -57.67
N ALA A 183 -15.79 8.76 -57.04
CA ALA A 183 -16.43 10.08 -56.89
C ALA A 183 -15.93 11.17 -57.86
N SER A 184 -15.15 10.84 -58.89
CA SER A 184 -14.63 11.85 -59.82
C SER A 184 -14.60 11.40 -61.28
N SER A 185 -15.80 11.25 -61.88
CA SER A 185 -15.99 11.47 -63.33
C SER A 185 -17.47 11.51 -63.70
N GLU A 186 -18.16 12.63 -63.48
CA GLU A 186 -19.21 13.06 -64.42
C GLU A 186 -19.12 14.58 -64.62
N PRO A 187 -19.01 15.05 -65.88
CA PRO A 187 -19.03 16.47 -66.18
C PRO A 187 -20.48 16.98 -66.08
N THR A 188 -20.68 18.00 -65.27
CA THR A 188 -21.92 18.78 -65.21
C THR A 188 -22.12 19.54 -66.51
N ASP A 189 -23.10 19.14 -67.33
CA ASP A 189 -23.72 20.03 -68.30
C ASP A 189 -24.92 20.75 -67.68
N LEU A 190 -24.92 22.06 -67.86
CA LEU A 190 -25.86 23.05 -67.35
C LEU A 190 -27.26 22.89 -67.97
N ALA A 191 -28.30 22.90 -67.13
CA ALA A 191 -29.59 23.49 -67.52
C ALA A 191 -30.30 24.11 -66.31
N ALA A 192 -30.75 25.34 -66.52
CA ALA A 192 -31.29 26.31 -65.57
C ALA A 192 -32.61 25.90 -64.90
N GLY A 193 -32.87 26.45 -63.70
CA GLY A 193 -34.20 26.39 -63.09
C GLY A 193 -34.34 26.98 -61.69
N SER A 194 -34.39 28.32 -61.62
CA SER A 194 -35.15 29.16 -60.64
C SER A 194 -34.99 28.92 -59.13
N GLY A 195 -34.52 29.97 -58.44
CA GLY A 195 -34.34 29.99 -56.99
C GLY A 195 -35.58 30.30 -56.16
N LYS A 196 -35.38 30.25 -54.84
CA LYS A 196 -35.93 31.23 -53.89
C LYS A 196 -35.23 31.13 -52.53
N ASP A 197 -34.99 32.31 -51.97
CA ASP A 197 -34.40 32.63 -50.67
C ASP A 197 -35.00 31.90 -49.47
N GLY A 198 -34.17 31.74 -48.44
CA GLY A 198 -34.62 31.40 -47.10
C GLY A 198 -33.46 31.18 -46.13
N GLY A 199 -32.75 32.26 -45.78
CA GLY A 199 -31.79 32.22 -44.69
C GLY A 199 -32.46 31.97 -43.35
N GLN A 200 -31.79 31.24 -42.45
CA GLN A 200 -31.94 31.44 -41.02
C GLN A 200 -30.71 30.95 -40.25
N SER A 201 -30.16 31.91 -39.53
CA SER A 201 -29.03 31.88 -38.60
C SER A 201 -29.52 31.52 -37.20
N LEU A 202 -28.88 30.58 -36.51
CA LEU A 202 -28.85 30.48 -35.04
C LEU A 202 -27.49 29.86 -34.65
N LYS A 203 -26.56 30.67 -34.12
CA LYS A 203 -26.22 30.82 -32.68
C LYS A 203 -25.94 29.47 -32.02
N GLY A 204 -24.73 29.14 -31.56
CA GLY A 204 -23.79 29.94 -30.77
C GLY A 204 -24.01 29.63 -29.29
N GLY A 205 -23.00 29.09 -28.59
CA GLY A 205 -23.06 28.93 -27.13
C GLY A 205 -22.12 27.88 -26.54
N VAL A 206 -20.83 28.20 -26.45
CA VAL A 206 -19.86 27.59 -25.53
C VAL A 206 -20.02 28.22 -24.14
N GLY A 207 -19.90 27.42 -23.08
CA GLY A 207 -19.73 27.87 -21.69
C GLY A 207 -19.89 26.67 -20.75
N VAL A 208 -18.82 25.97 -20.36
CA VAL A 208 -17.85 26.32 -19.30
C VAL A 208 -18.55 26.56 -17.96
N GLU A 209 -18.53 25.52 -17.13
CA GLU A 209 -18.70 25.58 -15.67
C GLU A 209 -17.73 26.60 -15.04
N PRO A 210 -18.11 27.20 -13.90
CA PRO A 210 -17.55 26.68 -12.65
C PRO A 210 -18.52 26.74 -11.43
N ARG A 211 -18.49 25.70 -10.60
CA ARG A 211 -18.67 25.78 -9.14
C ARG A 211 -17.43 26.48 -8.51
N PRO A 212 -17.33 26.81 -7.21
CA PRO A 212 -18.22 26.56 -6.06
C PRO A 212 -18.42 27.81 -5.17
N THR A 213 -19.18 27.69 -4.08
CA THR A 213 -18.72 28.10 -2.74
C THR A 213 -19.63 27.52 -1.67
N ASP A 214 -18.98 26.99 -0.64
CA ASP A 214 -19.50 26.62 0.68
C ASP A 214 -20.31 27.75 1.32
N ASP A 215 -21.33 27.40 2.12
CA ASP A 215 -21.49 28.13 3.38
C ASP A 215 -22.26 27.33 4.45
N HIS A 216 -21.89 27.66 5.67
CA HIS A 216 -22.20 27.09 6.97
C HIS A 216 -23.68 27.03 7.37
N GLY A 217 -24.01 26.09 8.26
CA GLY A 217 -25.28 26.09 8.98
C GLY A 217 -25.24 25.27 10.27
N CYS A 218 -24.82 25.91 11.37
CA CYS A 218 -25.14 25.46 12.73
C CYS A 218 -26.64 25.61 13.02
N ALA A 219 -27.24 24.59 13.63
CA ALA A 219 -28.29 24.70 14.64
C ALA A 219 -28.36 23.38 15.43
#